data_AF-A0A2W7AD14-F1
#
_entry.id   AF-A0A2W7AD14-F1
#
_cell.length_a   1.000
_cell.length_b   1.000
_cell.length_c   1.000
_cell.angle_alpha   90.00
_cell.angle_beta   90.00
_cell.angle_gamma   90.00
#
_symmetry.space_group_name_H-M   'P 1'
#
loop_
_entity.id
_entity.type
_entity.pdbx_description
1 polymer ?
#
loop_
_entity_poly.entity_id
_entity_poly.type
_entity_poly.pdbx_seq_one_letter_code
_entity_poly.pdbx_strand_id
1 'polypeptide(L)'
;MPPRAGLLGAPVLAQSVVDEATTIQVYEQVSPAVVAVNTRNGGGSGSIVDASGLILTNAHVVGRERVVTVRLSDGRSFEGDVVGYGQDRLDLAAVRLRGNPTGLPTVAIAPSNSARVGQSAFAIGSPFGLQGTLTVGIVSRIDPDRNMIQTDAAINPGNSGGPLLNSRGQMIGVNTSIFTTGSNGGSVGIGFAIPTDVVQTFLASVRDGTATAAAPASRASREPTPIALGAAVQGQLNDSSNILPDGSFYNPYVFEGRAGQTITVEMNSQDVDAYLILLAPDRDDFSIQDDDGGGDLNARISVQLPYTGSYLVLANSLAEGEAGSYQLRLTGDQASGSSGPAPSGSANLHQQGNLGPGDRTLQDGSFFQEFSFQGQAGQSVRIRLESPDFDTYLMLLDEGRNRIAENDDANPNTTNSEIAARLPRDGVYTVLVNSFGPGERGRFLLTVD
;
A
#
# COMPACT_ATOMS: atom_id res chain seq x y z
N MET A 1 5.85 -43.89 -48.18
CA MET A 1 5.85 -43.41 -46.77
C MET A 1 4.62 -42.55 -46.58
N PRO A 2 3.71 -42.85 -45.63
CA PRO A 2 2.65 -41.93 -45.27
C PRO A 2 3.20 -40.82 -44.34
N PRO A 3 2.58 -39.62 -44.31
CA PRO A 3 3.02 -38.54 -43.44
C PRO A 3 2.67 -38.81 -41.98
N ARG A 4 3.55 -38.38 -41.07
CA ARG A 4 3.41 -38.48 -39.61
C ARG A 4 2.21 -37.65 -39.13
N ALA A 5 1.35 -38.26 -38.33
CA ALA A 5 0.33 -37.57 -37.56
C ALA A 5 0.98 -36.60 -36.56
N GLY A 6 0.62 -35.31 -36.65
CA GLY A 6 0.99 -34.32 -35.65
C GLY A 6 0.23 -34.60 -34.35
N LEU A 7 0.96 -34.73 -33.24
CA LEU A 7 0.38 -34.64 -31.90
C LEU A 7 -0.14 -33.20 -31.72
N LEU A 8 -1.46 -33.03 -31.73
CA LEU A 8 -2.10 -31.86 -31.19
C LEU A 8 -1.86 -31.87 -29.67
N GLY A 9 -1.01 -30.95 -29.19
CA GLY A 9 -0.86 -30.70 -27.76
C GLY A 9 -2.20 -30.26 -27.17
N ALA A 10 -2.63 -30.92 -26.10
CA ALA A 10 -3.80 -30.49 -25.34
C ALA A 10 -3.56 -29.05 -24.83
N PRO A 11 -4.61 -28.19 -24.76
CA PRO A 11 -4.47 -26.87 -24.16
C PRO A 11 -4.07 -27.05 -22.69
N VAL A 12 -2.90 -26.54 -22.33
CA VAL A 12 -2.50 -26.36 -20.94
C VAL A 12 -3.38 -25.25 -20.39
N LEU A 13 -4.40 -25.61 -19.63
CA LEU A 13 -5.13 -24.64 -18.82
C LEU A 13 -4.15 -24.09 -17.79
N ALA A 14 -3.87 -22.79 -17.86
CA ALA A 14 -3.14 -22.10 -16.81
C ALA A 14 -3.95 -22.23 -15.51
N GLN A 15 -3.49 -23.08 -14.60
CA GLN A 15 -3.99 -23.10 -13.23
C GLN A 15 -3.70 -21.72 -12.62
N SER A 16 -4.71 -21.12 -11.97
CA SER A 16 -4.51 -19.91 -11.18
C SER A 16 -3.39 -20.14 -10.16
N VAL A 17 -2.58 -19.09 -9.95
CA VAL A 17 -1.36 -19.14 -9.11
C VAL A 17 -1.68 -19.42 -7.62
N VAL A 18 -2.97 -19.41 -7.26
CA VAL A 18 -3.53 -19.92 -6.00
C VAL A 18 -4.82 -20.66 -6.30
N ASP A 19 -5.01 -21.84 -5.72
CA ASP A 19 -6.24 -22.62 -5.81
C ASP A 19 -7.33 -21.96 -4.94
N GLU A 20 -8.49 -21.66 -5.53
CA GLU A 20 -9.63 -21.03 -4.85
C GLU A 20 -10.09 -21.87 -3.66
N ALA A 21 -10.12 -23.20 -3.81
CA ALA A 21 -10.53 -24.10 -2.73
C ALA A 21 -9.57 -23.99 -1.54
N THR A 22 -8.26 -23.95 -1.80
CA THR A 22 -7.25 -23.68 -0.76
C THR A 22 -7.47 -22.32 -0.09
N THR A 23 -7.80 -21.29 -0.85
CA THR A 23 -8.05 -19.93 -0.31
C THR A 23 -9.23 -19.91 0.67
N ILE A 24 -10.36 -20.51 0.27
CA ILE A 24 -11.56 -20.64 1.10
C ILE A 24 -11.23 -21.44 2.37
N GLN A 25 -10.55 -22.58 2.22
CA GLN A 25 -10.18 -23.45 3.34
C GLN A 25 -9.32 -22.71 4.37
N VAL A 26 -8.27 -22.00 3.93
CA VAL A 26 -7.40 -21.22 4.82
C VAL A 26 -8.22 -20.15 5.57
N TYR A 27 -9.11 -19.47 4.87
CA TYR A 27 -9.95 -18.44 5.48
C TYR A 27 -10.91 -19.00 6.55
N GLU A 28 -11.68 -20.04 6.22
CA GLU A 28 -12.64 -20.66 7.14
C GLU A 28 -11.94 -21.26 8.36
N GLN A 29 -10.77 -21.87 8.15
CA GLN A 29 -9.99 -22.47 9.23
C GLN A 29 -9.42 -21.42 10.19
N VAL A 30 -8.93 -20.29 9.69
CA VAL A 30 -8.08 -19.38 10.47
C VAL A 30 -8.79 -18.10 10.91
N SER A 31 -9.72 -17.56 10.12
CA SER A 31 -10.44 -16.33 10.46
C SER A 31 -11.11 -16.34 11.84
N PRO A 32 -11.59 -17.48 12.40
CA PRO A 32 -12.14 -17.49 13.75
C PRO A 32 -11.12 -17.07 14.82
N ALA A 33 -9.84 -17.38 14.62
CA ALA A 33 -8.73 -17.11 15.56
C ALA A 33 -8.05 -15.75 15.35
N VAL A 34 -8.44 -15.00 14.31
CA VAL A 34 -7.97 -13.63 14.09
C VAL A 34 -8.90 -12.65 14.80
N VAL A 35 -8.32 -11.74 15.57
CA VAL A 35 -9.07 -10.81 16.43
C VAL A 35 -8.76 -9.37 16.07
N ALA A 36 -9.69 -8.46 16.35
CA ALA A 36 -9.41 -7.03 16.33
C ALA A 36 -8.85 -6.61 17.71
N VAL A 37 -7.74 -5.90 17.71
CA VAL A 37 -7.10 -5.33 18.90
C VAL A 37 -7.27 -3.82 18.85
N ASN A 38 -8.03 -3.27 19.80
CA ASN A 38 -8.38 -1.86 19.83
C ASN A 38 -7.77 -1.18 21.06
N THR A 39 -7.16 -0.04 20.83
CA THR A 39 -6.62 0.90 21.83
C THR A 39 -7.47 2.16 21.86
N ARG A 40 -7.16 3.12 22.74
CA ARG A 40 -7.86 4.42 22.72
C ARG A 40 -7.56 5.26 21.46
N ASN A 41 -6.42 5.03 20.82
CA ASN A 41 -5.90 5.89 19.76
C ASN A 41 -5.88 5.22 18.37
N GLY A 42 -6.40 4.00 18.25
CA GLY A 42 -6.38 3.23 17.01
C GLY A 42 -6.52 1.73 17.27
N GLY A 43 -6.21 0.91 16.28
CA GLY A 43 -6.28 -0.53 16.42
C GLY A 43 -5.64 -1.27 15.25
N GLY A 44 -5.57 -2.58 15.41
CA GLY A 44 -5.04 -3.50 14.43
C GLY A 44 -5.63 -4.89 14.62
N SER A 45 -4.87 -5.88 14.19
CA SER A 45 -5.23 -7.29 14.29
C SER A 45 -4.35 -8.02 15.30
N GLY A 46 -4.80 -9.21 15.70
CA GLY A 46 -4.02 -10.16 16.48
C GLY A 46 -4.40 -11.58 16.12
N SER A 47 -3.58 -12.54 16.55
CA SER A 47 -3.85 -13.97 16.42
C SER A 47 -3.93 -14.61 17.80
N ILE A 48 -4.99 -15.34 18.10
CA ILE A 48 -5.03 -16.20 19.29
C ILE A 48 -4.09 -17.39 19.04
N VAL A 49 -3.00 -17.50 19.80
CA VAL A 49 -1.94 -18.50 19.57
C VAL A 49 -2.00 -19.69 20.52
N ASP A 50 -2.79 -19.61 21.60
CA ASP A 50 -3.05 -20.73 22.49
C ASP A 50 -4.42 -20.65 23.18
N ALA A 51 -4.86 -21.79 23.72
CA ALA A 51 -6.16 -21.94 24.38
C ALA A 51 -6.30 -21.17 25.71
N SER A 52 -5.20 -20.61 26.24
CA SER A 52 -5.23 -19.76 27.44
C SER A 52 -5.53 -18.30 27.12
N GLY A 53 -5.86 -18.00 25.86
CA GLY A 53 -6.19 -16.64 25.41
C GLY A 53 -4.97 -15.75 25.24
N LEU A 54 -3.81 -16.33 24.92
CA LEU A 54 -2.67 -15.55 24.47
C LEU A 54 -2.91 -15.08 23.04
N ILE A 55 -2.73 -13.78 22.82
CA ILE A 55 -2.82 -13.13 21.52
C ILE A 55 -1.45 -12.58 21.16
N LEU A 56 -1.02 -12.87 19.94
CA LEU A 56 0.14 -12.27 19.31
C LEU A 56 -0.32 -11.11 18.43
N THR A 57 0.34 -9.97 18.53
CA THR A 57 0.09 -8.77 17.72
C THR A 57 1.39 -7.96 17.61
N ASN A 58 1.35 -6.77 17.00
CA ASN A 58 2.50 -5.88 16.95
C ASN A 58 2.58 -4.97 18.19
N ALA A 59 3.80 -4.53 18.50
CA ALA A 59 4.03 -3.56 19.57
C ALA A 59 3.42 -2.19 19.22
N HIS A 60 3.50 -1.76 17.96
CA HIS A 60 2.91 -0.50 17.53
C HIS A 60 1.37 -0.50 17.61
N VAL A 61 0.71 -1.66 17.47
CA VAL A 61 -0.75 -1.79 17.55
C VAL A 61 -1.24 -1.51 18.96
N VAL A 62 -0.58 -2.07 19.98
CA VAL A 62 -0.94 -1.87 21.40
C VAL A 62 -0.33 -0.61 22.00
N GLY A 63 0.73 -0.08 21.37
CA GLY A 63 1.45 1.10 21.82
C GLY A 63 1.90 0.98 23.29
N ARG A 64 1.71 2.05 24.05
CA ARG A 64 2.04 2.12 25.48
C ARG A 64 0.89 1.66 26.41
N GLU A 65 -0.20 1.15 25.86
CA GLU A 65 -1.34 0.73 26.66
C GLU A 65 -1.01 -0.55 27.42
N ARG A 66 -1.44 -0.62 28.68
CA ARG A 66 -1.31 -1.85 29.49
C ARG A 66 -2.51 -2.78 29.30
N VAL A 67 -3.63 -2.24 28.84
CA VAL A 67 -4.90 -2.94 28.67
C VAL A 67 -5.49 -2.48 27.37
N VAL A 68 -5.92 -3.44 26.54
CA VAL A 68 -6.55 -3.21 25.23
C VAL A 68 -7.90 -3.93 25.17
N THR A 69 -8.76 -3.51 24.24
CA THR A 69 -10.02 -4.19 23.96
C THR A 69 -9.84 -5.15 22.80
N VAL A 70 -10.07 -6.44 23.04
CA VAL A 70 -10.01 -7.48 22.01
C VAL A 70 -11.42 -7.89 21.62
N ARG A 71 -11.71 -7.91 20.32
CA ARG A 71 -12.98 -8.39 19.77
C ARG A 71 -12.74 -9.59 18.87
N LEU A 72 -13.38 -10.71 19.19
CA LEU A 72 -13.36 -11.95 18.42
C LEU A 72 -14.33 -11.87 17.24
N SER A 73 -14.10 -12.72 16.25
CA SER A 73 -14.93 -12.90 15.05
C SER A 73 -16.37 -13.35 15.36
N ASP A 74 -16.58 -14.06 16.47
CA ASP A 74 -17.91 -14.44 16.97
C ASP A 74 -18.66 -13.30 17.68
N GLY A 75 -18.07 -12.11 17.74
CA GLY A 75 -18.64 -10.92 18.36
C GLY A 75 -18.35 -10.77 19.86
N ARG A 76 -17.77 -11.78 20.53
CA ARG A 76 -17.35 -11.64 21.94
C ARG A 76 -16.27 -10.56 22.06
N SER A 77 -16.33 -9.79 23.14
CA SER A 77 -15.36 -8.75 23.46
C SER A 77 -14.79 -8.95 24.85
N PHE A 78 -13.49 -8.74 25.00
CA PHE A 78 -12.75 -8.94 26.24
C PHE A 78 -11.76 -7.79 26.44
N GLU A 79 -11.47 -7.48 27.69
CA GLU A 79 -10.24 -6.76 28.00
C GLU A 79 -9.04 -7.72 27.93
N GLY A 80 -7.91 -7.23 27.45
CA GLY A 80 -6.66 -7.99 27.42
C GLY A 80 -5.51 -7.21 28.04
N ASP A 81 -4.74 -7.85 28.91
CA ASP A 81 -3.52 -7.30 29.50
C ASP A 81 -2.35 -7.45 28.52
N VAL A 82 -1.58 -6.39 28.27
CA VAL A 82 -0.32 -6.52 27.54
C VAL A 82 0.73 -7.13 28.47
N VAL A 83 1.11 -8.37 28.19
CA VAL A 83 1.94 -9.21 29.07
C VAL A 83 3.40 -9.30 28.64
N GLY A 84 3.76 -8.74 27.49
CA GLY A 84 5.15 -8.67 27.06
C GLY A 84 5.31 -7.98 25.72
N TYR A 85 6.47 -7.34 25.55
CA TYR A 85 6.95 -6.76 24.30
C TYR A 85 8.23 -7.45 23.86
N GLY A 86 8.46 -7.48 22.56
CA GLY A 86 9.72 -7.96 21.98
C GLY A 86 10.94 -7.25 22.56
N GLN A 87 12.07 -7.96 22.62
CA GLN A 87 13.37 -7.36 22.97
C GLN A 87 13.94 -6.62 21.76
N ASP A 88 14.95 -5.77 21.98
CA ASP A 88 15.70 -5.07 20.92
C ASP A 88 14.82 -4.33 19.91
N ARG A 89 13.73 -3.71 20.40
CA ARG A 89 12.76 -2.95 19.61
C ARG A 89 11.98 -3.80 18.58
N LEU A 90 11.98 -5.12 18.71
CA LEU A 90 11.16 -6.02 17.91
C LEU A 90 9.67 -5.65 18.03
N ASP A 91 9.01 -5.45 16.88
CA ASP A 91 7.62 -5.02 16.79
C ASP A 91 6.62 -6.15 17.05
N LEU A 92 6.78 -6.86 18.17
CA LEU A 92 5.85 -7.86 18.67
C LEU A 92 5.37 -7.49 20.07
N ALA A 93 4.10 -7.79 20.32
CA ALA A 93 3.51 -7.74 21.65
C ALA A 93 2.64 -8.98 21.88
N ALA A 94 2.52 -9.34 23.16
CA ALA A 94 1.66 -10.41 23.62
C ALA A 94 0.57 -9.83 24.52
N VAL A 95 -0.68 -10.21 24.25
CA VAL A 95 -1.85 -9.79 25.00
C VAL A 95 -2.53 -11.02 25.61
N ARG A 96 -2.88 -10.96 26.89
CA ARG A 96 -3.58 -12.02 27.62
C ARG A 96 -5.03 -11.62 27.85
N LEU A 97 -5.98 -12.39 27.33
CA LEU A 97 -7.40 -12.14 27.61
C LEU A 97 -7.73 -12.30 29.10
N ARG A 98 -8.45 -11.32 29.66
CA ARG A 98 -8.97 -11.37 31.02
C ARG A 98 -10.20 -12.29 31.10
N GLY A 99 -10.47 -12.80 32.29
CA GLY A 99 -11.67 -13.58 32.58
C GLY A 99 -11.63 -15.05 32.16
N ASN A 100 -10.47 -15.55 31.71
CA ASN A 100 -10.24 -16.95 31.34
C ASN A 100 -11.31 -17.53 30.38
N PRO A 101 -11.51 -16.91 29.21
CA PRO A 101 -12.51 -17.38 28.25
C PRO A 101 -12.18 -18.79 27.72
N THR A 102 -13.22 -19.58 27.49
CA THR A 102 -13.12 -20.94 26.95
C THR A 102 -13.65 -21.00 25.51
N GLY A 103 -13.36 -22.10 24.82
CA GLY A 103 -13.77 -22.30 23.43
C GLY A 103 -13.12 -21.29 22.47
N LEU A 104 -11.84 -20.98 22.69
CA LEU A 104 -11.09 -20.08 21.82
C LEU A 104 -10.52 -20.85 20.63
N PRO A 105 -10.74 -20.41 19.39
CA PRO A 105 -10.01 -20.91 18.23
C PRO A 105 -8.55 -20.44 18.29
N THR A 106 -7.62 -21.20 17.71
CA THR A 106 -6.19 -20.87 17.73
C THR A 106 -5.56 -20.98 16.35
N VAL A 107 -4.65 -20.06 16.03
CA VAL A 107 -3.80 -20.15 14.83
C VAL A 107 -2.64 -21.10 15.10
N ALA A 108 -2.46 -22.10 14.24
CA ALA A 108 -1.29 -22.96 14.28
C ALA A 108 -0.05 -22.21 13.77
N ILE A 109 1.06 -22.26 14.51
CA ILE A 109 2.33 -21.64 14.09
C ILE A 109 3.13 -22.66 13.29
N ALA A 110 3.60 -22.28 12.10
CA ALA A 110 4.44 -23.12 11.28
C ALA A 110 5.83 -23.31 11.91
N PRO A 111 6.56 -24.41 11.60
CA PRO A 111 7.94 -24.57 12.04
C PRO A 111 8.82 -23.37 11.66
N SER A 112 9.84 -23.10 12.47
CA SER A 112 10.83 -22.06 12.17
C SER A 112 11.48 -22.29 10.80
N ASN A 113 11.79 -21.22 10.08
CA ASN A 113 12.44 -21.28 8.76
C ASN A 113 11.68 -22.11 7.71
N SER A 114 10.34 -22.23 7.85
CA SER A 114 9.51 -22.99 6.92
C SER A 114 8.99 -22.18 5.74
N ALA A 115 9.05 -20.84 5.79
CA ALA A 115 8.74 -19.99 4.66
C ALA A 115 9.70 -20.24 3.47
N ARG A 116 9.20 -20.08 2.25
CA ARG A 116 9.92 -20.27 0.99
C ARG A 116 9.47 -19.19 0.00
N VAL A 117 10.43 -18.54 -0.67
CA VAL A 117 10.12 -17.62 -1.77
C VAL A 117 9.31 -18.34 -2.86
N GLY A 118 8.27 -17.67 -3.36
CA GLY A 118 7.35 -18.18 -4.38
C GLY A 118 6.19 -19.02 -3.85
N GLN A 119 6.12 -19.35 -2.56
CA GLN A 119 4.94 -20.02 -2.00
C GLN A 119 3.77 -19.02 -1.85
N SER A 120 2.53 -19.50 -1.96
CA SER A 120 1.34 -18.70 -1.64
C SER A 120 1.36 -18.19 -0.20
N ALA A 121 0.95 -16.94 -0.03
CA ALA A 121 0.86 -16.24 1.23
C ALA A 121 -0.53 -15.64 1.39
N PHE A 122 -1.14 -15.83 2.56
CA PHE A 122 -2.49 -15.34 2.86
C PHE A 122 -2.41 -14.45 4.10
N ALA A 123 -2.83 -13.20 3.99
CA ALA A 123 -2.89 -12.29 5.12
C ALA A 123 -4.35 -12.07 5.51
N ILE A 124 -4.65 -12.31 6.80
CA ILE A 124 -5.97 -12.07 7.37
C ILE A 124 -5.86 -10.98 8.43
N GLY A 125 -6.76 -10.02 8.39
CA GLY A 125 -6.81 -8.96 9.39
C GLY A 125 -8.20 -8.39 9.61
N SER A 126 -8.23 -7.22 10.24
CA SER A 126 -9.42 -6.48 10.61
C SER A 126 -9.28 -4.98 10.26
N PRO A 127 -9.00 -4.63 8.99
CA PRO A 127 -8.90 -3.24 8.55
C PRO A 127 -10.21 -2.49 8.80
N PHE A 128 -10.13 -1.29 9.38
CA PHE A 128 -11.28 -0.39 9.62
C PHE A 128 -12.46 -0.99 10.41
N GLY A 129 -12.23 -2.04 11.20
CA GLY A 129 -13.29 -2.77 11.89
C GLY A 129 -14.05 -3.81 11.04
N LEU A 130 -13.65 -4.00 9.78
CA LEU A 130 -14.09 -5.09 8.89
C LEU A 130 -13.27 -6.35 9.20
N GLN A 131 -13.62 -7.01 10.32
CA GLN A 131 -12.97 -8.26 10.74
C GLN A 131 -13.05 -9.32 9.64
N GLY A 132 -11.93 -10.02 9.40
CA GLY A 132 -11.86 -11.12 8.43
C GLY A 132 -11.54 -10.66 7.01
N THR A 133 -10.85 -9.53 6.82
CA THR A 133 -10.37 -9.19 5.48
C THR A 133 -9.22 -10.11 5.11
N LEU A 134 -9.40 -10.85 4.01
CA LEU A 134 -8.39 -11.74 3.43
C LEU A 134 -7.74 -11.06 2.22
N THR A 135 -6.42 -11.15 2.16
CA THR A 135 -5.64 -10.81 0.97
C THR A 135 -4.68 -11.95 0.65
N VAL A 136 -4.37 -12.10 -0.63
CA VAL A 136 -3.62 -13.25 -1.15
C VAL A 136 -2.49 -12.73 -2.03
N GLY A 137 -1.34 -13.38 -1.91
CA GLY A 137 -0.15 -13.14 -2.72
C GLY A 137 0.81 -14.32 -2.58
N ILE A 138 2.11 -14.04 -2.65
CA ILE A 138 3.21 -14.96 -2.46
C ILE A 138 4.22 -14.40 -1.44
N VAL A 139 5.14 -15.25 -1.00
CA VAL A 139 6.39 -14.79 -0.39
C VAL A 139 7.32 -14.30 -1.49
N SER A 140 7.51 -12.99 -1.59
CA SER A 140 8.31 -12.35 -2.63
C SER A 140 9.81 -12.44 -2.33
N ARG A 141 10.19 -12.33 -1.05
CA ARG A 141 11.58 -12.42 -0.58
C ARG A 141 11.62 -12.83 0.88
N ILE A 142 12.69 -13.52 1.28
CA ILE A 142 13.04 -13.74 2.69
C ILE A 142 14.36 -13.02 2.91
N ASP A 143 14.38 -12.08 3.85
CA ASP A 143 15.55 -11.31 4.19
C ASP A 143 16.17 -11.86 5.49
N PRO A 144 17.27 -12.64 5.41
CA PRO A 144 17.87 -13.27 6.58
C PRO A 144 18.59 -12.28 7.49
N ASP A 145 19.09 -11.17 6.95
CA ASP A 145 19.80 -10.16 7.73
C ASP A 145 18.82 -9.34 8.56
N ARG A 146 17.66 -9.02 7.97
CA ARG A 146 16.58 -8.26 8.63
C ARG A 146 15.60 -9.13 9.41
N ASN A 147 15.69 -10.45 9.29
CA ASN A 147 14.69 -11.41 9.77
C ASN A 147 13.26 -10.98 9.38
N MET A 148 13.02 -10.77 8.08
CA MET A 148 11.71 -10.35 7.56
C MET A 148 11.28 -11.19 6.36
N ILE A 149 9.97 -11.41 6.26
CA ILE A 149 9.32 -11.96 5.08
C ILE A 149 8.73 -10.79 4.30
N GLN A 150 9.09 -10.66 3.04
CA GLN A 150 8.43 -9.76 2.10
C GLN A 150 7.34 -10.53 1.35
N THR A 151 6.18 -9.91 1.18
CA THR A 151 5.03 -10.46 0.45
C THR A 151 4.36 -9.40 -0.40
N ASP A 152 3.78 -9.80 -1.52
CA ASP A 152 2.89 -8.97 -2.34
C ASP A 152 1.41 -9.12 -1.94
N ALA A 153 1.10 -9.98 -0.96
CA ALA A 153 -0.23 -10.02 -0.35
C ALA A 153 -0.51 -8.65 0.26
N ALA A 154 -1.64 -8.05 -0.10
CA ALA A 154 -1.94 -6.68 0.28
C ALA A 154 -2.06 -6.50 1.80
N ILE A 155 -1.03 -5.92 2.42
CA ILE A 155 -1.08 -5.52 3.83
C ILE A 155 -1.57 -4.07 3.85
N ASN A 156 -2.65 -3.79 4.56
CA ASN A 156 -3.23 -2.45 4.68
C ASN A 156 -3.36 -2.07 6.16
N PRO A 157 -3.57 -0.78 6.50
CA PRO A 157 -3.88 -0.37 7.85
C PRO A 157 -4.98 -1.25 8.47
N GLY A 158 -4.64 -1.91 9.58
CA GLY A 158 -5.48 -2.85 10.32
C GLY A 158 -5.28 -4.34 10.00
N ASN A 159 -4.45 -4.70 9.00
CA ASN A 159 -3.87 -6.04 8.89
C ASN A 159 -2.66 -6.24 9.82
N SER A 160 -2.02 -5.15 10.26
CA SER A 160 -0.91 -5.16 11.22
C SER A 160 -1.26 -5.96 12.47
N GLY A 161 -0.41 -6.90 12.83
CA GLY A 161 -0.55 -7.82 13.97
C GLY A 161 -1.33 -9.09 13.64
N GLY A 162 -1.98 -9.14 12.47
CA GLY A 162 -2.62 -10.34 11.93
C GLY A 162 -1.60 -11.35 11.37
N PRO A 163 -2.01 -12.60 11.12
CA PRO A 163 -1.11 -13.61 10.62
C PRO A 163 -0.86 -13.47 9.12
N LEU A 164 0.37 -13.76 8.69
CA LEU A 164 0.71 -14.21 7.35
C LEU A 164 0.72 -15.75 7.35
N LEU A 165 -0.03 -16.39 6.47
CA LEU A 165 -0.32 -17.83 6.49
C LEU A 165 0.21 -18.52 5.24
N ASN A 166 0.58 -19.78 5.37
CA ASN A 166 0.80 -20.68 4.23
C ASN A 166 -0.51 -21.37 3.80
N SER A 167 -0.45 -22.15 2.70
CA SER A 167 -1.59 -22.91 2.16
C SER A 167 -2.17 -23.99 3.09
N ARG A 168 -1.55 -24.27 4.25
CA ARG A 168 -2.06 -25.18 5.29
C ARG A 168 -2.78 -24.42 6.42
N GLY A 169 -2.94 -23.10 6.29
CA GLY A 169 -3.48 -22.24 7.34
C GLY A 169 -2.56 -22.11 8.56
N GLN A 170 -1.26 -22.35 8.39
CA GLN A 170 -0.28 -22.15 9.46
C GLN A 170 0.39 -20.79 9.32
N MET A 171 0.53 -20.07 10.43
CA MET A 171 1.24 -18.80 10.50
C MET A 171 2.71 -19.00 10.12
N ILE A 172 3.16 -18.30 9.08
CA ILE A 172 4.56 -18.19 8.66
C ILE A 172 5.18 -16.84 9.06
N GLY A 173 4.35 -15.85 9.44
CA GLY A 173 4.81 -14.62 10.08
C GLY A 173 3.68 -13.75 10.63
N VAL A 174 4.03 -12.63 11.25
CA VAL A 174 3.10 -11.59 11.74
C VAL A 174 3.25 -10.34 10.89
N ASN A 175 2.18 -9.91 10.22
CA ASN A 175 2.19 -8.72 9.35
C ASN A 175 2.55 -7.49 10.19
N THR A 176 3.61 -6.74 9.85
CA THR A 176 4.20 -5.77 10.80
C THR A 176 4.32 -4.34 10.31
N SER A 177 4.29 -4.06 9.01
CA SER A 177 4.10 -2.71 8.45
C SER A 177 4.09 -2.81 6.94
N ILE A 178 3.64 -1.72 6.35
CA ILE A 178 3.54 -1.46 4.93
C ILE A 178 4.53 -0.38 4.58
N PHE A 179 4.99 -0.42 3.34
CA PHE A 179 5.45 0.79 2.70
C PHE A 179 4.20 1.57 2.23
N THR A 180 3.85 2.69 2.88
CA THR A 180 2.74 3.55 2.42
C THR A 180 3.17 4.95 2.05
N THR A 181 2.66 5.40 0.91
CA THR A 181 2.71 6.78 0.45
C THR A 181 1.59 7.59 1.12
N GLY A 182 1.88 8.26 2.23
CA GLY A 182 0.98 9.25 2.83
C GLY A 182 -0.05 8.72 3.84
N SER A 183 -0.72 9.66 4.50
CA SER A 183 -1.62 9.43 5.63
C SER A 183 -2.90 8.66 5.27
N ASN A 184 -3.15 8.44 3.97
CA ASN A 184 -4.26 7.67 3.40
C ASN A 184 -3.76 6.56 2.44
N GLY A 185 -2.46 6.23 2.42
CA GLY A 185 -1.90 5.26 1.50
C GLY A 185 -2.36 3.83 1.77
N GLY A 186 -2.69 3.09 0.70
CA GLY A 186 -2.94 1.65 0.73
C GLY A 186 -1.69 0.84 0.36
N SER A 187 -1.80 -0.49 0.44
CA SER A 187 -0.76 -1.44 0.02
C SER A 187 -0.33 -1.18 -1.42
N VAL A 188 0.97 -1.01 -1.66
CA VAL A 188 1.58 -0.89 -3.00
C VAL A 188 2.27 -2.19 -3.44
N GLY A 189 1.75 -3.35 -3.00
CA GLY A 189 2.31 -4.67 -3.31
C GLY A 189 3.62 -5.03 -2.57
N ILE A 190 3.99 -4.25 -1.55
CA ILE A 190 5.15 -4.52 -0.68
C ILE A 190 4.71 -4.54 0.79
N GLY A 191 4.45 -5.73 1.30
CA GLY A 191 4.15 -6.01 2.70
C GLY A 191 5.30 -6.73 3.40
N PHE A 192 5.43 -6.51 4.70
CA PHE A 192 6.41 -7.19 5.54
C PHE A 192 5.76 -7.95 6.69
N ALA A 193 6.34 -9.11 7.01
CA ALA A 193 5.94 -9.92 8.16
C ALA A 193 7.15 -10.44 8.95
N ILE A 194 7.03 -10.45 10.28
CA ILE A 194 8.03 -11.00 11.20
C ILE A 194 7.94 -12.53 11.15
N PRO A 195 9.00 -13.27 10.82
CA PRO A 195 8.98 -14.71 10.58
C PRO A 195 8.81 -15.54 11.87
N THR A 196 8.44 -16.81 11.72
CA THR A 196 8.09 -17.68 12.84
C THR A 196 9.23 -17.99 13.81
N ASP A 197 10.48 -17.97 13.37
CA ASP A 197 11.65 -18.16 14.23
C ASP A 197 11.79 -17.04 15.27
N VAL A 198 11.59 -15.78 14.83
CA VAL A 198 11.54 -14.61 15.71
C VAL A 198 10.31 -14.67 16.62
N VAL A 199 9.14 -15.01 16.07
CA VAL A 199 7.89 -15.17 16.85
C VAL A 199 8.01 -16.23 17.93
N GLN A 200 8.58 -17.40 17.62
CA GLN A 200 8.72 -18.49 18.59
C GLN A 200 9.68 -18.11 19.72
N THR A 201 10.78 -17.43 19.39
CA THR A 201 11.71 -16.88 20.39
C THR A 201 11.02 -15.89 21.32
N PHE A 202 10.22 -14.98 20.75
CA PHE A 202 9.43 -14.04 21.53
C PHE A 202 8.40 -14.75 22.44
N LEU A 203 7.62 -15.69 21.90
CA LEU A 203 6.63 -16.44 22.68
C LEU A 203 7.26 -17.27 23.81
N ALA A 204 8.48 -17.80 23.61
CA ALA A 204 9.25 -18.42 24.68
C ALA A 204 9.58 -17.41 25.79
N SER A 205 10.07 -16.21 25.44
CA SER A 205 10.35 -15.16 26.43
C SER A 205 9.12 -14.72 27.22
N VAL A 206 7.94 -14.69 26.59
CA VAL A 206 6.67 -14.37 27.26
C VAL A 206 6.28 -15.47 28.25
N ARG A 207 6.47 -16.75 27.89
CA ARG A 207 6.20 -17.89 28.77
C ARG A 207 7.15 -17.93 29.97
N ASP A 208 8.41 -17.58 29.75
CA ASP A 208 9.46 -17.57 30.77
C ASP A 208 9.41 -16.30 31.65
N GLY A 209 8.58 -15.31 31.30
CA GLY A 209 8.48 -14.03 32.01
C GLY A 209 9.68 -13.11 31.80
N THR A 210 10.46 -13.33 30.74
CA THR A 210 11.66 -12.55 30.37
C THR A 210 11.42 -11.54 29.25
N ALA A 211 10.20 -11.53 28.68
CA ALA A 211 9.76 -10.50 27.74
C ALA A 211 9.80 -9.10 28.38
N THR A 212 10.01 -8.08 27.55
CA THR A 212 10.08 -6.69 28.03
C THR A 212 8.72 -6.25 28.58
N ALA A 213 8.70 -5.71 29.81
CA ALA A 213 7.46 -5.33 30.49
C ALA A 213 6.92 -3.94 30.06
N ALA A 214 7.74 -3.13 29.41
CA ALA A 214 7.37 -1.81 28.92
C ALA A 214 7.41 -1.77 27.40
N ALA A 215 6.48 -1.02 26.81
CA ALA A 215 6.48 -0.80 25.38
C ALA A 215 7.82 -0.21 24.94
N PRO A 216 8.38 -0.64 23.80
CA PRO A 216 9.41 0.14 23.14
C PRO A 216 8.87 1.57 22.90
N ALA A 217 9.74 2.57 22.89
CA ALA A 217 9.32 3.94 22.64
C ALA A 217 8.66 4.02 21.24
N SER A 218 7.32 4.00 21.19
CA SER A 218 6.53 4.19 19.97
C SER A 218 6.97 5.49 19.28
N ARG A 219 7.40 5.39 18.02
CA ARG A 219 7.63 6.53 17.13
C ARG A 219 6.48 6.61 16.15
N ALA A 220 5.91 7.80 15.99
CA ALA A 220 5.00 8.06 14.89
C ALA A 220 5.82 8.05 13.59
N SER A 221 5.41 7.23 12.62
CA SER A 221 5.95 7.30 11.26
C SER A 221 5.69 8.70 10.72
N ARG A 222 6.75 9.41 10.35
CA ARG A 222 6.71 10.69 9.66
C ARG A 222 6.11 10.50 8.27
N GLU A 223 5.09 11.31 7.98
CA GLU A 223 4.44 11.38 6.67
C GLU A 223 5.39 11.88 5.57
N PRO A 224 5.22 11.43 4.30
CA PRO A 224 5.97 11.95 3.17
C PRO A 224 5.84 13.47 3.04
N THR A 225 6.98 14.14 2.93
CA THR A 225 7.02 15.60 2.75
C THR A 225 7.07 15.93 1.25
N PRO A 226 6.18 16.80 0.72
CA PRO A 226 6.25 17.20 -0.68
C PRO A 226 7.59 17.88 -1.04
N ILE A 227 8.17 17.52 -2.18
CA ILE A 227 9.36 18.17 -2.77
C ILE A 227 9.09 18.52 -4.24
N ALA A 228 9.39 19.76 -4.62
CA ALA A 228 9.20 20.24 -5.98
C ALA A 228 10.45 19.97 -6.85
N LEU A 229 10.25 19.77 -8.16
CA LEU A 229 11.34 19.74 -9.13
C LEU A 229 12.13 21.06 -9.10
N GLY A 230 13.45 20.95 -8.98
CA GLY A 230 14.37 22.08 -8.82
C GLY A 230 14.60 22.51 -7.36
N ALA A 231 13.89 21.91 -6.39
CA ALA A 231 14.05 22.24 -4.98
C ALA A 231 15.21 21.48 -4.34
N ALA A 232 15.79 22.10 -3.31
CA ALA A 232 16.67 21.46 -2.35
C ALA A 232 16.08 21.65 -0.94
N VAL A 233 16.09 20.59 -0.15
CA VAL A 233 15.55 20.55 1.21
C VAL A 233 16.63 20.07 2.17
N GLN A 234 16.69 20.67 3.35
CA GLN A 234 17.54 20.21 4.44
C GLN A 234 16.77 19.24 5.31
N GLY A 235 17.39 18.15 5.71
CA GLY A 235 16.82 17.14 6.59
C GLY A 235 17.79 16.68 7.67
N GLN A 236 17.24 15.94 8.62
CA GLN A 236 18.01 15.25 9.65
C GLN A 236 17.49 13.82 9.78
N LEU A 237 18.42 12.87 9.78
CA LEU A 237 18.18 11.49 10.21
C LEU A 237 18.54 11.40 11.68
N ASN A 238 17.60 10.98 12.52
CA ASN A 238 17.82 10.85 13.96
C ASN A 238 16.74 9.95 14.60
N ASP A 239 16.72 9.97 15.94
CA ASP A 239 15.76 9.25 16.75
C ASP A 239 14.28 9.67 16.62
N SER A 240 13.94 10.55 15.69
CA SER A 240 12.57 10.89 15.33
C SER A 240 12.24 10.57 13.85
N SER A 241 13.23 10.10 13.09
CA SER A 241 13.05 9.63 11.72
C SER A 241 12.35 8.27 11.67
N ASN A 242 11.84 7.95 10.48
CA ASN A 242 11.32 6.61 10.21
C ASN A 242 12.49 5.63 10.20
N ILE A 243 12.19 4.36 10.42
CA ILE A 243 13.18 3.29 10.43
C ILE A 243 12.77 2.26 9.38
N LEU A 244 13.69 1.91 8.47
CA LEU A 244 13.51 0.76 7.60
C LEU A 244 13.73 -0.55 8.40
N PRO A 245 13.29 -1.72 7.92
CA PRO A 245 13.42 -2.97 8.68
C PRO A 245 14.87 -3.39 9.01
N ASP A 246 15.87 -2.83 8.33
CA ASP A 246 17.31 -2.96 8.64
C ASP A 246 17.79 -2.04 9.78
N GLY A 247 16.89 -1.24 10.37
CA GLY A 247 17.23 -0.29 11.43
C GLY A 247 17.79 1.04 10.92
N SER A 248 17.93 1.25 9.61
CA SER A 248 18.41 2.52 9.06
C SER A 248 17.36 3.61 9.16
N PHE A 249 17.79 4.86 9.34
CA PHE A 249 16.87 5.99 9.42
C PHE A 249 16.52 6.50 8.04
N TYR A 250 15.24 6.81 7.80
CA TYR A 250 14.82 7.50 6.59
C TYR A 250 13.80 8.62 6.85
N ASN A 251 13.78 9.58 5.93
CA ASN A 251 12.70 10.54 5.80
C ASN A 251 12.08 10.41 4.39
N PRO A 252 10.76 10.23 4.29
CA PRO A 252 10.07 10.12 3.00
C PRO A 252 9.77 11.49 2.37
N TYR A 253 9.93 11.60 1.06
CA TYR A 253 9.58 12.76 0.24
C TYR A 253 8.78 12.36 -0.99
N VAL A 254 7.79 13.17 -1.37
CA VAL A 254 6.91 12.85 -2.50
C VAL A 254 6.97 13.93 -3.57
N PHE A 255 6.96 13.53 -4.85
CA PHE A 255 6.88 14.45 -5.99
C PHE A 255 6.07 13.86 -7.14
N GLU A 256 5.49 14.72 -7.98
CA GLU A 256 4.79 14.31 -9.21
C GLU A 256 5.77 14.24 -10.38
N GLY A 257 5.85 13.08 -11.04
CA GLY A 257 6.67 12.82 -12.21
C GLY A 257 5.85 12.43 -13.43
N ARG A 258 6.43 12.57 -14.64
CA ARG A 258 5.80 12.18 -15.90
C ARG A 258 6.54 11.06 -16.59
N ALA A 259 5.82 10.15 -17.25
CA ALA A 259 6.43 9.14 -18.11
C ALA A 259 7.33 9.80 -19.17
N GLY A 260 8.53 9.27 -19.35
CA GLY A 260 9.57 9.80 -20.23
C GLY A 260 10.36 10.99 -19.66
N GLN A 261 10.01 11.53 -18.50
CA GLN A 261 10.74 12.63 -17.87
C GLN A 261 12.02 12.13 -17.23
N THR A 262 13.15 12.76 -17.53
CA THR A 262 14.40 12.50 -16.81
C THR A 262 14.47 13.33 -15.54
N ILE A 263 14.69 12.66 -14.42
CA ILE A 263 14.90 13.27 -13.11
C ILE A 263 16.22 12.80 -12.51
N THR A 264 16.77 13.65 -11.63
CA THR A 264 17.93 13.34 -10.82
C THR A 264 17.62 13.71 -9.36
N VAL A 265 17.75 12.73 -8.47
CA VAL A 265 17.66 12.87 -7.02
C VAL A 265 19.07 12.78 -6.45
N GLU A 266 19.48 13.77 -5.66
CA GLU A 266 20.79 13.80 -5.00
C GLU A 266 20.60 13.95 -3.50
N MET A 267 21.27 13.11 -2.71
CA MET A 267 21.35 13.25 -1.26
C MET A 267 22.81 13.43 -0.87
N ASN A 268 23.12 14.63 -0.36
CA ASN A 268 24.47 14.97 0.08
C ASN A 268 24.53 15.04 1.60
N SER A 269 25.54 14.42 2.19
CA SER A 269 25.81 14.50 3.62
C SER A 269 27.30 14.46 3.92
N GLN A 270 27.68 14.95 5.10
CA GLN A 270 28.99 14.76 5.71
C GLN A 270 28.89 13.94 7.00
N ASP A 271 27.66 13.65 7.45
CA ASP A 271 27.36 13.05 8.75
C ASP A 271 26.80 11.62 8.60
N VAL A 272 26.15 11.31 7.47
CA VAL A 272 25.56 10.01 7.19
C VAL A 272 26.02 9.48 5.84
N ASP A 273 26.25 8.19 5.74
CA ASP A 273 26.40 7.48 4.48
C ASP A 273 25.04 7.41 3.77
N ALA A 274 24.86 8.22 2.72
CA ALA A 274 23.56 8.44 2.11
C ALA A 274 23.12 7.24 1.25
N TYR A 275 21.85 6.87 1.39
CA TYR A 275 21.20 5.83 0.60
C TYR A 275 19.90 6.40 0.03
N LEU A 276 19.73 6.34 -1.29
CA LEU A 276 18.50 6.78 -1.94
C LEU A 276 17.68 5.59 -2.44
N ILE A 277 16.37 5.66 -2.19
CA ILE A 277 15.39 4.74 -2.78
C ILE A 277 14.35 5.58 -3.49
N LEU A 278 14.16 5.34 -4.79
CA LEU A 278 13.09 5.91 -5.60
C LEU A 278 12.08 4.81 -5.96
N LEU A 279 10.80 5.12 -5.75
CA LEU A 279 9.69 4.19 -5.96
C LEU A 279 8.61 4.87 -6.79
N ALA A 280 8.08 4.14 -7.78
CA ALA A 280 6.87 4.55 -8.49
C ALA A 280 5.63 4.19 -7.66
N PRO A 281 4.55 4.99 -7.75
CA PRO A 281 3.28 4.62 -7.15
C PRO A 281 2.62 3.48 -7.95
N ASP A 282 1.95 2.58 -7.25
CA ASP A 282 1.03 1.58 -7.81
C ASP A 282 1.65 0.57 -8.80
N ARG A 283 2.96 0.32 -8.73
CA ARG A 283 3.69 -0.57 -9.65
C ARG A 283 4.84 -1.31 -8.96
N ASP A 284 4.73 -2.64 -8.93
CA ASP A 284 5.71 -3.57 -8.32
C ASP A 284 7.04 -3.70 -9.10
N ASP A 285 7.15 -3.09 -10.28
CA ASP A 285 8.26 -3.29 -11.22
C ASP A 285 9.29 -2.15 -11.25
N PHE A 286 9.10 -1.09 -10.45
CA PHE A 286 9.99 0.07 -10.46
C PHE A 286 10.46 0.48 -9.06
N SER A 287 11.61 -0.07 -8.68
CA SER A 287 12.44 0.42 -7.58
C SER A 287 13.84 0.67 -8.11
N ILE A 288 14.34 1.89 -7.91
CA ILE A 288 15.73 2.23 -8.17
C ILE A 288 16.35 2.65 -6.86
N GLN A 289 17.50 2.07 -6.57
CA GLN A 289 18.25 2.30 -5.35
C GLN A 289 19.67 2.67 -5.76
N ASP A 290 20.24 3.64 -5.07
CA ASP A 290 21.60 4.08 -5.33
C ASP A 290 22.25 4.50 -4.01
N ASP A 291 23.44 3.96 -3.77
CA ASP A 291 24.25 4.13 -2.56
C ASP A 291 25.61 4.76 -2.82
N ASP A 292 26.03 4.97 -4.08
CA ASP A 292 27.35 5.54 -4.38
C ASP A 292 27.45 6.39 -5.67
N GLY A 293 26.32 6.75 -6.32
CA GLY A 293 26.31 7.51 -7.58
C GLY A 293 26.84 8.95 -7.51
N GLY A 294 27.17 9.47 -6.31
CA GLY A 294 27.70 10.81 -6.05
C GLY A 294 29.16 10.88 -5.60
N GLY A 295 29.80 9.74 -5.26
CA GLY A 295 31.08 9.66 -4.55
C GLY A 295 30.96 9.89 -3.02
N ASP A 296 32.03 9.65 -2.25
CA ASP A 296 32.08 9.71 -0.76
C ASP A 296 30.79 9.17 -0.10
N LEU A 297 30.20 9.90 0.87
CA LEU A 297 28.97 9.51 1.60
C LEU A 297 27.66 9.94 0.88
N ASN A 298 27.68 10.20 -0.43
CA ASN A 298 26.56 10.81 -1.15
C ASN A 298 25.92 9.84 -2.17
N ALA A 299 24.60 9.91 -2.29
CA ALA A 299 23.82 9.10 -3.23
C ALA A 299 23.23 9.96 -4.36
N ARG A 300 23.14 9.40 -5.57
CA ARG A 300 22.51 10.05 -6.74
C ARG A 300 21.78 9.05 -7.63
N ILE A 301 20.45 9.15 -7.67
CA ILE A 301 19.63 8.46 -8.67
C ILE A 301 19.43 9.38 -9.87
N SER A 302 19.75 8.93 -11.10
CA SER A 302 19.35 9.59 -12.35
C SER A 302 18.59 8.62 -13.24
N VAL A 303 17.33 8.92 -13.52
CA VAL A 303 16.45 8.00 -14.26
C VAL A 303 15.46 8.74 -15.15
N GLN A 304 15.14 8.11 -16.30
CA GLN A 304 13.94 8.44 -17.06
C GLN A 304 12.74 7.70 -16.46
N LEU A 305 11.80 8.47 -15.91
CA LEU A 305 10.60 7.94 -15.27
C LEU A 305 9.76 7.14 -16.28
N PRO A 306 9.41 5.88 -16.00
CA PRO A 306 8.64 5.07 -16.94
C PRO A 306 7.15 5.43 -16.94
N TYR A 307 6.64 6.01 -15.85
CA TYR A 307 5.22 6.24 -15.62
C TYR A 307 4.92 7.69 -15.17
N THR A 308 3.71 8.17 -15.42
CA THR A 308 3.22 9.45 -14.87
C THR A 308 2.54 9.21 -13.54
N GLY A 309 2.91 9.95 -12.49
CA GLY A 309 2.30 9.86 -11.17
C GLY A 309 3.17 10.35 -10.02
N SER A 310 2.71 10.10 -8.79
CA SER A 310 3.35 10.48 -7.52
C SER A 310 4.49 9.52 -7.11
N TYR A 311 5.74 9.90 -7.32
CA TYR A 311 6.92 9.12 -6.90
C TYR A 311 7.30 9.40 -5.44
N LEU A 312 7.81 8.36 -4.77
CA LEU A 312 8.32 8.44 -3.40
C LEU A 312 9.84 8.31 -3.40
N VAL A 313 10.50 9.26 -2.75
CA VAL A 313 11.93 9.29 -2.49
C VAL A 313 12.16 9.05 -1.00
N LEU A 314 12.95 8.05 -0.67
CA LEU A 314 13.43 7.84 0.70
C LEU A 314 14.84 8.38 0.79
N ALA A 315 15.03 9.44 1.56
CA ALA A 315 16.34 9.89 2.00
C ALA A 315 16.72 9.04 3.21
N ASN A 316 17.57 8.03 3.01
CA ASN A 316 17.90 6.99 3.97
C ASN A 316 19.38 7.02 4.35
N SER A 317 19.74 6.51 5.52
CA SER A 317 21.13 6.16 5.87
C SER A 317 21.45 4.74 5.40
N LEU A 318 22.71 4.45 5.05
CA LEU A 318 23.10 3.09 4.67
C LEU A 318 23.12 2.16 5.90
N ALA A 319 23.58 2.65 7.05
CA ALA A 319 23.74 1.85 8.26
C ALA A 319 22.59 2.04 9.28
N GLU A 320 22.41 1.01 10.12
CA GLU A 320 21.48 1.03 11.25
C GLU A 320 21.81 2.17 12.22
N GLY A 321 20.79 2.94 12.60
CA GLY A 321 20.91 3.97 13.65
C GLY A 321 21.82 5.16 13.30
N GLU A 322 22.29 5.26 12.05
CA GLU A 322 23.18 6.32 11.61
C GLU A 322 22.42 7.65 11.48
N ALA A 323 22.81 8.62 12.31
CA ALA A 323 22.11 9.88 12.48
C ALA A 323 22.99 11.05 12.06
N GLY A 324 22.40 12.02 11.37
CA GLY A 324 23.12 13.19 10.88
C GLY A 324 22.29 14.06 9.96
N SER A 325 22.85 15.19 9.53
CA SER A 325 22.20 16.13 8.63
C SER A 325 22.45 15.77 7.17
N TYR A 326 21.50 16.09 6.30
CA TYR A 326 21.64 15.90 4.85
C TYR A 326 20.91 16.98 4.08
N GLN A 327 21.34 17.19 2.83
CA GLN A 327 20.62 17.97 1.83
C GLN A 327 20.10 17.03 0.75
N LEU A 328 18.78 17.02 0.53
CA LEU A 328 18.16 16.31 -0.59
C LEU A 328 17.81 17.33 -1.69
N ARG A 329 18.19 17.03 -2.93
CA ARG A 329 17.88 17.86 -4.09
C ARG A 329 17.19 17.02 -5.16
N LEU A 330 16.10 17.55 -5.70
CA LEU A 330 15.38 16.96 -6.82
C LEU A 330 15.52 17.88 -8.03
N THR A 331 16.03 17.37 -9.13
CA THR A 331 16.13 18.09 -10.41
C THR A 331 15.54 17.25 -11.54
N GLY A 332 15.21 17.90 -12.65
CA GLY A 332 14.72 17.24 -13.85
C GLY A 332 14.43 18.28 -14.92
N ASP A 333 14.21 17.81 -16.14
CA ASP A 333 13.87 18.70 -17.24
C ASP A 333 12.55 19.44 -16.94
N GLN A 334 12.58 20.76 -17.07
CA GLN A 334 11.38 21.59 -16.96
C GLN A 334 10.42 21.24 -18.10
N ALA A 335 9.15 21.03 -17.76
CA ALA A 335 8.11 20.65 -18.70
C ALA A 335 8.04 21.63 -19.88
N SER A 336 8.53 21.23 -21.05
CA SER A 336 8.12 21.82 -22.32
C SER A 336 6.72 21.32 -22.64
N GLY A 337 5.71 21.95 -22.06
CA GLY A 337 4.31 21.59 -22.26
C GLY A 337 3.49 21.93 -21.03
N SER A 338 2.75 23.03 -21.11
CA SER A 338 1.82 23.50 -20.09
C SER A 338 0.80 22.44 -19.70
N SER A 339 1.01 21.80 -18.55
CA SER A 339 -0.09 21.35 -17.70
C SER A 339 0.24 21.80 -16.28
N GLY A 340 -0.34 22.94 -15.92
CA GLY A 340 -0.34 23.44 -14.57
C GLY A 340 -1.24 22.58 -13.67
N PRO A 341 -1.31 22.89 -12.36
CA PRO A 341 -2.29 22.27 -11.46
C PRO A 341 -3.69 22.43 -12.04
N ALA A 342 -4.54 21.41 -11.86
CA ALA A 342 -5.94 21.43 -12.30
C ALA A 342 -6.58 22.75 -11.88
N PRO A 343 -7.17 23.54 -12.81
CA PRO A 343 -7.88 24.73 -12.42
C PRO A 343 -9.08 24.32 -11.57
N SER A 344 -9.04 24.66 -10.27
CA SER A 344 -10.22 24.69 -9.42
C SER A 344 -11.13 25.83 -9.91
N GLY A 345 -11.87 25.56 -10.98
CA GLY A 345 -12.91 26.44 -11.50
C GLY A 345 -14.27 26.07 -10.90
N SER A 346 -15.04 27.08 -10.52
CA SER A 346 -16.52 26.99 -10.50
C SER A 346 -17.01 26.44 -11.85
N ALA A 347 -18.00 25.55 -11.86
CA ALA A 347 -18.65 24.82 -12.98
C ALA A 347 -18.69 25.48 -14.39
N ASN A 348 -17.54 25.86 -14.93
CA ASN A 348 -17.26 26.44 -16.24
C ASN A 348 -15.87 25.93 -16.64
N LEU A 349 -15.68 24.61 -16.58
CA LEU A 349 -14.42 23.96 -16.94
C LEU A 349 -14.44 23.71 -18.44
N HIS A 350 -13.44 24.20 -19.16
CA HIS A 350 -13.28 23.95 -20.59
C HIS A 350 -11.84 23.55 -20.87
N GLN A 351 -11.61 22.26 -21.11
CA GLN A 351 -10.27 21.66 -21.08
C GLN A 351 -10.02 20.82 -22.33
N GLN A 352 -8.97 21.16 -23.06
CA GLN A 352 -8.45 20.34 -24.15
C GLN A 352 -7.40 19.36 -23.60
N GLY A 353 -7.40 18.13 -24.10
CA GLY A 353 -6.46 17.11 -23.68
C GLY A 353 -6.20 16.08 -24.77
N ASN A 354 -5.38 15.08 -24.45
CA ASN A 354 -5.11 13.94 -25.32
C ASN A 354 -4.95 12.68 -24.49
N LEU A 355 -5.81 11.67 -24.73
CA LEU A 355 -5.72 10.35 -24.13
C LEU A 355 -4.68 9.49 -24.84
N GLY A 356 -3.87 8.74 -24.09
CA GLY A 356 -2.94 7.76 -24.65
C GLY A 356 -2.08 7.01 -23.63
N PRO A 357 -1.04 6.29 -24.10
CA PRO A 357 -0.23 5.36 -23.29
C PRO A 357 0.48 5.92 -22.06
N GLY A 358 0.53 7.24 -21.90
CA GLY A 358 1.09 7.91 -20.72
C GLY A 358 0.06 8.21 -19.62
N ASP A 359 -1.22 7.92 -19.88
CA ASP A 359 -2.34 8.11 -18.97
C ASP A 359 -2.64 6.83 -18.18
N ARG A 360 -3.43 6.98 -17.12
CA ARG A 360 -3.85 5.85 -16.27
C ARG A 360 -4.75 4.90 -17.08
N THR A 361 -4.77 3.62 -16.72
CA THR A 361 -5.61 2.62 -17.40
C THR A 361 -6.64 2.01 -16.46
N LEU A 362 -7.87 1.81 -16.91
CA LEU A 362 -8.85 0.98 -16.21
C LEU A 362 -8.49 -0.51 -16.34
N GLN A 363 -9.18 -1.38 -15.59
CA GLN A 363 -8.94 -2.84 -15.62
C GLN A 363 -9.13 -3.47 -17.01
N ASP A 364 -9.93 -2.83 -17.87
CA ASP A 364 -10.16 -3.24 -19.25
C ASP A 364 -9.07 -2.76 -20.22
N GLY A 365 -8.11 -1.95 -19.76
CA GLY A 365 -7.01 -1.39 -20.56
C GLY A 365 -7.35 -0.09 -21.31
N SER A 366 -8.51 0.52 -21.08
CA SER A 366 -8.84 1.86 -21.59
C SER A 366 -8.07 2.95 -20.85
N PHE A 367 -7.62 4.00 -21.55
CA PHE A 367 -6.86 5.11 -20.98
C PHE A 367 -7.80 6.17 -20.43
N PHE A 368 -7.52 6.68 -19.22
CA PHE A 368 -8.32 7.73 -18.61
C PHE A 368 -7.51 8.88 -17.99
N GLN A 369 -8.15 10.06 -17.97
CA GLN A 369 -7.72 11.26 -17.25
C GLN A 369 -8.82 11.75 -16.30
N GLU A 370 -8.43 12.42 -15.22
CA GLU A 370 -9.35 12.94 -14.21
C GLU A 370 -9.30 14.47 -14.15
N PHE A 371 -10.48 15.08 -14.03
CA PHE A 371 -10.65 16.52 -13.86
C PHE A 371 -11.61 16.79 -12.71
N SER A 372 -11.32 17.77 -11.86
CA SER A 372 -12.18 18.06 -10.69
C SER A 372 -12.77 19.47 -10.75
N PHE A 373 -13.98 19.63 -10.21
CA PHE A 373 -14.64 20.93 -10.06
C PHE A 373 -15.41 21.00 -8.74
N GLN A 374 -15.64 22.21 -8.23
CA GLN A 374 -16.45 22.44 -7.03
C GLN A 374 -17.93 22.51 -7.41
N GLY A 375 -18.77 21.73 -6.74
CA GLY A 375 -20.21 21.71 -6.93
C GLY A 375 -21.00 22.04 -5.66
N GLN A 376 -22.23 22.51 -5.86
CA GLN A 376 -23.20 22.80 -4.79
C GLN A 376 -24.38 21.84 -4.80
N ALA A 377 -24.92 21.53 -3.64
CA ALA A 377 -26.10 20.70 -3.47
C ALA A 377 -27.28 21.26 -4.27
N GLY A 378 -27.83 20.46 -5.17
CA GLY A 378 -28.93 20.82 -6.03
C GLY A 378 -28.55 21.64 -7.28
N GLN A 379 -27.27 21.90 -7.51
CA GLN A 379 -26.76 22.48 -8.75
C GLN A 379 -26.96 21.49 -9.90
N SER A 380 -27.48 21.97 -11.03
CA SER A 380 -27.50 21.21 -12.27
C SER A 380 -26.20 21.46 -13.02
N VAL A 381 -25.56 20.38 -13.49
CA VAL A 381 -24.35 20.44 -14.30
C VAL A 381 -24.56 19.69 -15.61
N ARG A 382 -23.95 20.19 -16.69
CA ARG A 382 -23.84 19.49 -17.96
C ARG A 382 -22.36 19.27 -18.29
N ILE A 383 -21.98 18.02 -18.50
CA ILE A 383 -20.62 17.61 -18.80
C ILE A 383 -20.61 17.02 -20.21
N ARG A 384 -19.79 17.55 -21.10
CA ARG A 384 -19.63 17.07 -22.49
C ARG A 384 -18.19 16.69 -22.75
N LEU A 385 -18.00 15.55 -23.39
CA LEU A 385 -16.71 15.07 -23.86
C LEU A 385 -16.79 14.84 -25.35
N GLU A 386 -15.98 15.58 -26.09
CA GLU A 386 -15.96 15.54 -27.54
C GLU A 386 -14.58 15.05 -28.02
N SER A 387 -14.55 14.06 -28.89
CA SER A 387 -13.31 13.56 -29.49
C SER A 387 -13.51 13.25 -30.97
N PRO A 388 -12.66 13.77 -31.87
CA PRO A 388 -12.62 13.33 -33.26
C PRO A 388 -11.80 12.03 -33.44
N ASP A 389 -11.07 11.60 -32.41
CA ASP A 389 -10.00 10.62 -32.54
C ASP A 389 -10.35 9.26 -31.88
N PHE A 390 -11.35 9.19 -30.99
CA PHE A 390 -11.76 7.97 -30.29
C PHE A 390 -13.22 8.03 -29.83
N ASP A 391 -13.78 6.87 -29.46
CA ASP A 391 -15.12 6.78 -28.90
C ASP A 391 -15.10 7.12 -27.41
N THR A 392 -15.83 8.16 -27.01
CA THR A 392 -15.64 8.76 -25.68
C THR A 392 -16.44 8.04 -24.61
N TYR A 393 -15.94 8.07 -23.38
CA TYR A 393 -16.65 7.59 -22.20
C TYR A 393 -16.44 8.56 -21.04
N LEU A 394 -17.54 9.03 -20.45
CA LEU A 394 -17.55 9.93 -19.30
C LEU A 394 -18.06 9.22 -18.05
N MET A 395 -17.42 9.50 -16.92
CA MET A 395 -17.95 9.15 -15.60
C MET A 395 -17.83 10.33 -14.65
N LEU A 396 -18.89 10.57 -13.86
CA LEU A 396 -18.94 11.58 -12.81
C LEU A 396 -18.95 10.89 -11.44
N LEU A 397 -18.02 11.29 -10.58
CA LEU A 397 -17.82 10.76 -9.23
C LEU A 397 -18.01 11.86 -8.18
N ASP A 398 -18.52 11.49 -7.01
CA ASP A 398 -18.51 12.35 -5.82
C ASP A 398 -17.14 12.35 -5.10
N GLU A 399 -17.02 13.13 -4.03
CA GLU A 399 -15.81 13.24 -3.21
C GLU A 399 -15.36 11.91 -2.59
N GLY A 400 -16.31 11.01 -2.31
CA GLY A 400 -16.04 9.64 -1.84
C GLY A 400 -15.74 8.65 -2.96
N ARG A 401 -15.59 9.13 -4.20
CA ARG A 401 -15.44 8.34 -5.44
C ARG A 401 -16.64 7.44 -5.76
N ASN A 402 -17.82 7.73 -5.20
CA ASN A 402 -19.03 7.02 -5.60
C ASN A 402 -19.49 7.55 -6.96
N ARG A 403 -19.87 6.64 -7.86
CA ARG A 403 -20.35 7.00 -9.18
C ARG A 403 -21.74 7.63 -9.11
N ILE A 404 -21.86 8.83 -9.68
CA ILE A 404 -23.12 9.58 -9.80
C ILE A 404 -23.79 9.28 -11.14
N ALA A 405 -23.02 9.32 -12.22
CA ALA A 405 -23.49 9.09 -13.58
C ALA A 405 -22.33 8.66 -14.48
N GLU A 406 -22.65 7.98 -15.57
CA GLU A 406 -21.73 7.67 -16.66
C GLU A 406 -22.49 7.74 -17.99
N ASN A 407 -21.80 8.05 -19.07
CA ASN A 407 -22.35 8.00 -20.42
C ASN A 407 -21.24 7.81 -21.45
N ASP A 408 -21.47 7.01 -22.47
CA ASP A 408 -20.61 6.79 -23.64
C ASP A 408 -21.09 7.62 -24.84
N ASP A 409 -22.39 7.59 -25.14
CA ASP A 409 -22.96 8.30 -26.28
C ASP A 409 -23.99 9.37 -25.86
N ALA A 410 -23.78 10.62 -26.27
CA ALA A 410 -24.75 11.70 -26.07
C ALA A 410 -26.05 11.45 -26.85
N ASN A 411 -25.96 10.76 -28.01
CA ASN A 411 -27.11 10.26 -28.77
C ASN A 411 -26.65 9.22 -29.81
N PRO A 412 -27.57 8.46 -30.43
CA PRO A 412 -27.21 7.37 -31.37
C PRO A 412 -26.45 7.78 -32.64
N ASN A 413 -26.25 9.08 -32.89
CA ASN A 413 -25.56 9.58 -34.08
C ASN A 413 -24.17 10.18 -33.76
N THR A 414 -23.66 10.04 -32.54
CA THR A 414 -22.36 10.58 -32.14
C THR A 414 -21.69 9.71 -31.09
N THR A 415 -20.37 9.53 -31.22
CA THR A 415 -19.47 8.85 -30.26
C THR A 415 -18.95 9.78 -29.15
N ASN A 416 -19.67 10.90 -28.93
CA ASN A 416 -19.31 11.93 -27.97
C ASN A 416 -20.21 11.79 -26.77
N SER A 417 -19.69 11.77 -25.55
CA SER A 417 -20.47 11.56 -24.33
C SER A 417 -21.04 12.85 -23.76
N GLU A 418 -22.23 12.78 -23.16
CA GLU A 418 -22.82 13.89 -22.38
C GLU A 418 -23.47 13.39 -21.09
N ILE A 419 -23.16 14.01 -19.95
CA ILE A 419 -23.85 13.78 -18.67
C ILE A 419 -24.60 15.06 -18.27
N ALA A 420 -25.89 14.94 -17.99
CA ALA A 420 -26.67 15.98 -17.31
C ALA A 420 -27.08 15.47 -15.92
N ALA A 421 -26.58 16.09 -14.86
CA ALA A 421 -26.78 15.61 -13.49
C ALA A 421 -27.15 16.74 -12.52
N ARG A 422 -27.90 16.40 -11.48
CA ARG A 422 -28.15 17.29 -10.34
C ARG A 422 -27.33 16.82 -9.15
N LEU A 423 -26.44 17.68 -8.68
CA LEU A 423 -25.45 17.33 -7.67
C LEU A 423 -26.11 17.11 -6.29
N PRO A 424 -25.79 16.02 -5.57
CA PRO A 424 -26.51 15.66 -4.36
C PRO A 424 -26.08 16.47 -3.12
N ARG A 425 -24.87 17.01 -3.09
CA ARG A 425 -24.25 17.65 -1.91
C ARG A 425 -23.28 18.76 -2.35
N ASP A 426 -22.82 19.56 -1.40
CA ASP A 426 -21.68 20.44 -1.63
C ASP A 426 -20.40 19.59 -1.60
N GLY A 427 -19.45 19.87 -2.49
CA GLY A 427 -18.18 19.15 -2.48
C GLY A 427 -17.40 19.23 -3.79
N VAL A 428 -16.28 18.52 -3.81
CA VAL A 428 -15.48 18.32 -5.02
C VAL A 428 -16.03 17.13 -5.79
N TYR A 429 -16.23 17.32 -7.09
CA TYR A 429 -16.65 16.29 -8.02
C TYR A 429 -15.53 15.98 -9.00
N THR A 430 -15.40 14.71 -9.38
CA THR A 430 -14.37 14.25 -10.32
C THR A 430 -15.04 13.73 -11.59
N VAL A 431 -14.58 14.24 -12.73
CA VAL A 431 -14.93 13.80 -14.07
C VAL A 431 -13.80 12.94 -14.60
N LEU A 432 -14.11 11.69 -14.91
CA LEU A 432 -13.22 10.75 -15.54
C LEU A 432 -13.51 10.77 -17.04
N VAL A 433 -12.50 11.18 -17.81
CA VAL A 433 -12.45 11.19 -19.27
C VAL A 433 -11.76 9.92 -19.72
N ASN A 434 -12.47 9.05 -20.43
CA ASN A 434 -11.98 7.74 -20.88
C ASN A 434 -12.33 7.52 -22.36
N SER A 435 -11.72 6.50 -22.96
CA SER A 435 -12.21 5.91 -24.19
C SER A 435 -13.14 4.73 -23.90
N PHE A 436 -14.16 4.51 -24.74
CA PHE A 436 -15.05 3.35 -24.63
C PHE A 436 -14.32 2.04 -24.96
N GLY A 437 -13.48 2.07 -25.99
CA GLY A 437 -12.66 0.93 -26.40
C GLY A 437 -11.28 0.88 -25.71
N PRO A 438 -10.71 -0.31 -25.47
CA PRO A 438 -9.37 -0.46 -24.92
C PRO A 438 -8.30 -0.01 -25.92
N GLY A 439 -7.31 0.75 -25.43
CA GLY A 439 -6.17 1.20 -26.25
C GLY A 439 -6.46 2.31 -27.26
N GLU A 440 -7.69 2.84 -27.30
CA GLU A 440 -8.02 4.01 -28.11
C GLU A 440 -7.37 5.28 -27.54
N ARG A 441 -7.02 6.22 -28.43
CA ARG A 441 -6.17 7.36 -28.07
C ARG A 441 -6.42 8.53 -28.99
N GLY A 442 -6.18 9.73 -28.49
CA GLY A 442 -6.26 10.94 -29.29
C GLY A 442 -6.78 12.12 -28.49
N ARG A 443 -7.06 13.21 -29.20
CA ARG A 443 -7.39 14.50 -28.59
C ARG A 443 -8.85 14.52 -28.15
N PHE A 444 -9.12 15.27 -27.10
CA PHE A 444 -10.48 15.51 -26.63
C PHE A 444 -10.68 16.94 -26.15
N LEU A 445 -11.95 17.33 -26.07
CA LEU A 445 -12.42 18.54 -25.42
C LEU A 445 -13.45 18.17 -24.34
N LEU A 446 -13.13 18.50 -23.09
CA LEU A 446 -14.03 18.38 -21.95
C LEU A 446 -14.66 19.75 -21.63
N THR A 447 -15.98 19.80 -21.50
CA THR A 447 -16.72 20.97 -21.05
C THR A 447 -17.61 20.63 -19.85
N VAL A 448 -17.61 21.46 -18.81
CA VAL A 448 -18.52 21.39 -17.64
C VAL A 448 -19.20 22.74 -17.48
N ASP A 449 -20.51 22.78 -17.69
CA ASP A 449 -21.39 23.97 -17.68
C ASP A 449 -22.46 23.90 -16.56
#